data_AF-A0A850PPM3-F1
#
_entry.id   AF-A0A850PPM3-F1
#
_cell.length_a   1.000
_cell.length_b   1.000
_cell.length_c   1.000
_cell.angle_alpha   90.00
_cell.angle_beta   90.00
_cell.angle_gamma   90.00
#
_symmetry.space_group_name_H-M   'P 1'
#
loop_
_entity.id
_entity.type
_entity.pdbx_description
1 polymer ?
#
loop_
_entity_poly.entity_id
_entity_poly.type
_entity_poly.pdbx_seq_one_letter_code
_entity_poly.pdbx_strand_id
1 'polypeptide(L)'
;MSAGATTTASPTTARRHAASPAVSRWTGTGHLIRLALRRDRVRLSVWITALTAMMAYAPTTIELAYPEEAQRLARVELLKTPAGMMLGGPMFGGNETELGAMMANEMMLTLIVATSILGILTVVRHTRAEEESGAAELVLASVVGRYARTTAALVLVAAVNVVLAVTMTAAMAATGFDLINTAAMCVGVTAVATVFGAVAAVTAQLWRTARAATGAAMATLALAALVRGVGDVINNSGSVLSWFSPIAWAQQMRAFVDLRWWPLAPLILLTIAVVLAAALLEARRQYDDGTIASSGERPDARPVRGVLGMHLVLQRGQTVGWSVGLFVAGLAFGSMTKSLIDAAEGNELLARIMSTQGNDGVYTTMSQFLAAAACAYTVSAVLRVYADEQSGLGEAVLAGAVSRRRWLFTAVASAVLGSAVLMFFAGLGNGLGAGLTLAEPHTVARLTLAGLAFVPALAVMAGVAALAVAVRHTWIGWLAVTFVVTSLYLGALLRLPRWLLDLSPVAQTTVPTEVPVTALLVMVAAATALTLAAGFLYRRRDAV
;
A
#
# COMPACT_ATOMS: atom_id res chain seq x y z
N MET A 1 44.27 68.84 52.89
CA MET A 1 44.73 67.53 53.41
C MET A 1 43.46 66.70 53.53
N SER A 2 43.17 65.63 52.78
CA SER A 2 43.94 64.54 52.18
C SER A 2 43.27 64.14 50.86
N ALA A 3 44.04 63.83 49.83
CA ALA A 3 43.59 63.50 48.49
C ALA A 3 42.86 62.14 48.43
N GLY A 4 41.73 62.12 47.72
CA GLY A 4 40.99 60.89 47.40
C GLY A 4 41.69 60.10 46.30
N ALA A 5 41.99 58.83 46.57
CA ALA A 5 42.53 57.91 45.57
C ALA A 5 41.39 57.34 44.72
N THR A 6 41.32 57.79 43.48
CA THR A 6 40.41 57.28 42.45
C THR A 6 40.92 55.91 41.97
N THR A 7 40.25 54.83 42.36
CA THR A 7 40.46 53.49 41.76
C THR A 7 39.92 53.47 40.34
N THR A 8 40.83 53.47 39.36
CA THR A 8 40.53 53.22 37.94
C THR A 8 40.17 51.75 37.75
N ALA A 9 38.88 51.47 37.56
CA ALA A 9 38.42 50.16 37.10
C ALA A 9 38.94 49.93 35.68
N SER A 10 39.78 48.90 35.52
CA SER A 10 40.18 48.42 34.19
C SER A 10 38.94 47.92 33.44
N PRO A 11 38.73 48.28 32.17
CA PRO A 11 37.63 47.74 31.40
C PRO A 11 37.87 46.25 31.24
N THR A 12 36.96 45.44 31.79
CA THR A 12 36.88 44.01 31.48
C THR A 12 36.77 43.89 29.97
N THR A 13 37.84 43.42 29.32
CA THR A 13 37.81 43.04 27.92
C THR A 13 36.65 42.08 27.74
N ALA A 14 35.57 42.56 27.12
CA ALA A 14 34.46 41.73 26.70
C ALA A 14 35.09 40.60 25.88
N ARG A 15 35.09 39.37 26.43
CA ARG A 15 35.31 38.16 25.64
C ARG A 15 34.24 38.22 24.55
N ARG A 16 34.62 38.73 23.37
CA ARG A 16 33.86 38.54 22.14
C ARG A 16 33.56 37.05 22.14
N HIS A 17 32.29 36.69 22.27
CA HIS A 17 31.87 35.32 22.03
C HIS A 17 32.38 35.02 20.62
N ALA A 18 33.48 34.29 20.53
CA ALA A 18 33.97 33.81 19.26
C ALA A 18 32.79 33.03 18.69
N ALA A 19 32.25 33.50 17.56
CA ALA A 19 31.17 32.81 16.89
C ALA A 19 31.57 31.35 16.79
N SER A 20 30.78 30.45 17.39
CA SER A 20 31.02 29.01 17.30
C SER A 20 31.29 28.69 15.83
N PRO A 21 32.32 27.88 15.51
CA PRO A 21 32.69 27.58 14.13
C PRO A 21 31.43 27.19 13.36
N ALA A 22 31.25 27.73 12.16
CA ALA A 22 30.05 27.52 11.35
C ALA A 22 29.81 26.02 11.19
N VAL A 23 28.90 25.47 11.99
CA VAL A 23 28.60 24.05 12.01
C VAL A 23 27.99 23.72 10.66
N SER A 24 28.62 22.79 9.93
CA SER A 24 28.14 22.35 8.62
C SER A 24 26.67 21.94 8.72
N ARG A 25 25.85 22.29 7.72
CA ARG A 25 24.42 21.94 7.69
C ARG A 25 24.16 20.42 7.63
N TRP A 26 25.22 19.62 7.46
CA TRP A 26 25.23 18.15 7.45
C TRP A 26 25.97 17.54 8.66
N THR A 27 26.29 18.33 9.67
CA THR A 27 26.96 17.82 10.88
C THR A 27 26.06 16.77 11.55
N GLY A 28 26.63 15.65 11.96
CA GLY A 28 25.90 14.57 12.64
C GLY A 28 25.30 13.49 11.73
N THR A 29 25.32 13.63 10.39
CA THR A 29 24.74 12.63 9.47
C THR A 29 25.27 11.21 9.69
N GLY A 30 26.58 11.03 9.87
CA GLY A 30 27.17 9.70 10.10
C GLY A 30 26.69 9.03 11.40
N HIS A 31 26.48 9.82 12.46
CA HIS A 31 25.93 9.30 13.72
C HIS A 31 24.46 8.89 13.55
N LEU A 32 23.67 9.67 12.81
CA LEU A 32 22.28 9.34 12.50
C LEU A 32 22.16 8.09 11.64
N ILE A 33 23.03 7.90 10.64
CA ILE A 33 23.06 6.65 9.85
C ILE A 33 23.35 5.45 10.76
N ARG A 34 24.36 5.55 11.64
CA ARG A 34 24.69 4.47 12.58
C ARG A 34 23.53 4.17 13.54
N LEU A 35 22.86 5.20 14.05
CA LEU A 35 21.69 5.05 14.91
C LEU A 35 20.54 4.36 14.17
N ALA A 36 20.23 4.82 12.95
CA ALA A 36 19.18 4.27 12.12
C ALA A 36 19.44 2.79 11.79
N LEU A 37 20.68 2.41 11.44
CA LEU A 37 21.08 1.02 11.23
C LEU A 37 20.88 0.16 12.48
N ARG A 38 21.24 0.67 13.67
CA ARG A 38 21.03 -0.07 14.93
C ARG A 38 19.55 -0.26 15.25
N ARG A 39 18.74 0.78 15.06
CA ARG A 39 17.29 0.78 15.32
C ARG A 39 16.54 -0.14 14.36
N ASP A 40 16.98 -0.20 13.11
CA ASP A 40 16.28 -0.91 12.05
C ASP A 40 16.90 -2.26 11.69
N ARG A 41 17.97 -2.71 12.37
CA ARG A 41 18.71 -3.94 12.04
C ARG A 41 17.81 -5.16 11.82
N VAL A 42 16.82 -5.39 12.69
CA VAL A 42 15.91 -6.55 12.57
C VAL A 42 15.00 -6.35 11.37
N ARG A 43 14.36 -5.18 11.27
CA ARG A 43 13.45 -4.85 10.16
C ARG A 43 14.16 -4.99 8.81
N LEU A 44 15.32 -4.34 8.64
CA LEU A 44 16.07 -4.36 7.39
C LEU A 44 16.60 -5.76 7.09
N SER A 45 17.09 -6.51 8.08
CA SER A 45 17.55 -7.88 7.86
C SER A 45 16.42 -8.79 7.41
N VAL A 46 15.23 -8.68 8.01
CA VAL A 46 14.05 -9.46 7.60
C VAL A 46 13.66 -9.12 6.15
N TRP A 47 13.59 -7.84 5.79
CA TRP A 47 13.29 -7.42 4.42
C TRP A 47 14.33 -7.91 3.40
N ILE A 48 15.63 -7.70 3.68
CA ILE A 48 16.72 -8.13 2.81
C ILE A 48 16.70 -9.65 2.64
N THR A 49 16.53 -10.38 3.74
CA THR A 49 16.49 -11.85 3.72
C THR A 49 15.26 -12.34 2.95
N ALA A 50 14.08 -11.80 3.19
CA ALA A 50 12.86 -12.22 2.52
C ALA A 50 12.91 -11.98 1.00
N LEU A 51 13.35 -10.79 0.57
CA LEU A 51 13.43 -10.45 -0.86
C LEU A 51 14.55 -11.23 -1.57
N THR A 52 15.69 -11.43 -0.90
CA THR A 52 16.79 -12.25 -1.43
C THR A 52 16.39 -13.73 -1.50
N ALA A 53 15.72 -14.26 -0.48
CA ALA A 53 15.21 -15.63 -0.48
C ALA A 53 14.18 -15.86 -1.57
N MET A 54 13.32 -14.87 -1.84
CA MET A 54 12.36 -14.93 -2.96
C MET A 54 13.10 -15.08 -4.30
N MET A 55 14.21 -14.37 -4.50
CA MET A 55 15.05 -14.48 -5.70
C MET A 55 15.80 -15.81 -5.82
N ALA A 56 16.20 -16.40 -4.70
CA ALA A 56 16.80 -17.74 -4.69
C ALA A 56 15.77 -18.84 -5.00
N TYR A 57 14.54 -18.69 -4.50
CA TYR A 57 13.53 -19.75 -4.51
C TYR A 57 12.65 -19.74 -5.77
N ALA A 58 12.27 -18.56 -6.26
CA ALA A 58 11.30 -18.42 -7.35
C ALA A 58 11.66 -19.21 -8.63
N PRO A 59 12.91 -19.20 -9.12
CA PRO A 59 13.27 -19.98 -10.31
C PRO A 59 12.99 -21.48 -10.15
N THR A 60 13.42 -22.06 -9.02
CA THR A 60 13.22 -23.49 -8.73
C THR A 60 11.75 -23.86 -8.61
N THR A 61 10.92 -22.99 -8.03
CA THR A 61 9.47 -23.26 -7.95
C THR A 61 8.77 -23.23 -9.28
N ILE A 62 9.18 -22.32 -10.19
CA ILE A 62 8.59 -22.25 -11.53
C ILE A 62 8.98 -23.51 -12.31
N GLU A 63 10.23 -23.93 -12.21
CA GLU A 63 10.73 -25.15 -12.85
C GLU A 63 10.01 -26.42 -12.33
N LEU A 64 9.82 -26.53 -11.02
CA LEU A 64 9.11 -27.67 -10.39
C LEU A 64 7.61 -27.66 -10.68
N ALA A 65 6.98 -26.49 -10.76
CA ALA A 65 5.55 -26.37 -11.01
C ALA A 65 5.20 -26.53 -12.50
N TYR A 66 6.11 -26.15 -13.40
CA TYR A 66 5.93 -26.20 -14.85
C TYR A 66 7.16 -26.82 -15.54
N PRO A 67 7.40 -28.13 -15.34
CA PRO A 67 8.58 -28.80 -15.89
C PRO A 67 8.57 -28.86 -17.43
N GLU A 68 7.39 -29.03 -18.03
CA GLU A 68 7.21 -29.12 -19.49
C GLU A 68 7.09 -27.73 -20.14
N GLU A 69 7.68 -27.58 -21.33
CA GLU A 69 7.61 -26.33 -22.10
C GLU A 69 6.17 -25.98 -22.51
N ALA A 70 5.34 -26.97 -22.85
CA ALA A 70 3.92 -26.76 -23.16
C ALA A 70 3.14 -26.13 -21.98
N GLN A 71 3.48 -26.50 -20.75
CA GLN A 71 2.87 -25.93 -19.54
C GLN A 71 3.36 -24.50 -19.28
N ARG A 72 4.63 -24.21 -19.60
CA ARG A 72 5.18 -22.84 -19.55
C ARG A 72 4.55 -21.94 -20.61
N LEU A 73 4.32 -22.46 -21.83
CA LEU A 73 3.61 -21.74 -22.89
C LEU A 73 2.19 -21.37 -22.48
N ALA A 74 1.42 -22.31 -21.92
CA ALA A 74 0.07 -22.04 -21.43
C ALA A 74 0.04 -20.97 -20.33
N ARG A 75 1.05 -20.94 -19.44
CA ARG A 75 1.19 -19.88 -18.43
C ARG A 75 1.49 -18.52 -19.06
N VAL A 76 2.42 -18.49 -20.03
CA VAL A 76 2.76 -17.27 -20.76
C VAL A 76 1.54 -16.72 -21.50
N GLU A 77 0.74 -17.56 -22.16
CA GLU A 77 -0.49 -17.14 -22.84
C GLU A 77 -1.52 -16.56 -21.87
N LEU A 78 -1.67 -17.15 -20.67
CA LEU A 78 -2.55 -16.60 -19.63
C LEU A 78 -2.06 -15.23 -19.11
N LEU A 79 -0.75 -14.99 -19.11
CA LEU A 79 -0.15 -13.73 -18.66
C LEU A 79 -0.09 -12.65 -19.76
N LYS A 80 -0.22 -13.03 -21.03
CA LYS A 80 -0.40 -12.09 -22.16
C LYS A 80 -1.76 -11.38 -22.17
N THR A 81 -2.63 -11.70 -21.22
CA THR A 81 -3.88 -10.97 -21.04
C THR A 81 -3.61 -9.52 -20.59
N PRO A 82 -4.48 -8.54 -20.92
CA PRO A 82 -4.27 -7.14 -20.52
C PRO A 82 -4.01 -6.96 -19.02
N ALA A 83 -4.69 -7.73 -18.17
CA ALA A 83 -4.42 -7.68 -16.73
C ALA A 83 -3.13 -8.40 -16.33
N GLY A 84 -2.77 -9.50 -17.00
CA GLY A 84 -1.48 -10.17 -16.81
C GLY A 84 -0.32 -9.24 -17.14
N MET A 85 -0.40 -8.49 -18.24
CA MET A 85 0.60 -7.47 -18.61
C MET A 85 0.61 -6.27 -17.65
N MET A 86 -0.56 -5.87 -17.13
CA MET A 86 -0.63 -4.86 -16.08
C MET A 86 0.04 -5.32 -14.77
N LEU A 87 -0.02 -6.61 -14.42
CA LEU A 87 0.48 -7.13 -13.14
C LEU A 87 1.91 -7.68 -13.18
N GLY A 88 2.34 -8.30 -14.27
CA GLY A 88 3.70 -8.81 -14.43
C GLY A 88 4.62 -7.75 -15.04
N GLY A 89 4.26 -7.27 -16.23
CA GLY A 89 5.10 -6.41 -17.04
C GLY A 89 4.89 -6.65 -18.53
N PRO A 90 5.59 -5.89 -19.38
CA PRO A 90 5.64 -6.17 -20.81
C PRO A 90 6.34 -7.52 -21.02
N MET A 91 5.69 -8.43 -21.75
CA MET A 91 6.31 -9.71 -22.13
C MET A 91 7.33 -9.45 -23.24
N PHE A 92 8.57 -9.18 -22.84
CA PHE A 92 9.68 -9.05 -23.78
C PHE A 92 10.27 -10.43 -24.10
N GLY A 93 10.61 -10.64 -25.38
CA GLY A 93 11.36 -11.81 -25.86
C GLY A 93 10.62 -12.64 -26.89
N GLY A 94 11.35 -13.25 -27.82
CA GLY A 94 10.79 -14.23 -28.77
C GLY A 94 10.69 -15.65 -28.20
N ASN A 95 11.44 -15.94 -27.13
CA ASN A 95 11.52 -17.23 -26.44
C ASN A 95 11.06 -17.06 -24.98
N GLU A 96 9.79 -16.71 -24.79
CA GLU A 96 9.21 -16.31 -23.50
C GLU A 96 9.11 -17.46 -22.47
N THR A 97 9.39 -18.70 -22.88
CA THR A 97 9.44 -19.91 -22.04
C THR A 97 10.76 -20.07 -21.28
N GLU A 98 11.79 -19.28 -21.63
CA GLU A 98 13.04 -19.28 -20.90
C GLU A 98 12.85 -18.70 -19.49
N LEU A 99 13.32 -19.44 -18.48
CA LEU A 99 13.12 -19.10 -17.08
C LEU A 99 13.64 -17.70 -16.73
N GLY A 100 14.68 -17.20 -17.43
CA GLY A 100 15.25 -15.88 -17.20
C GLY A 100 14.31 -14.76 -17.64
N ALA A 101 13.71 -14.91 -18.82
CA ALA A 101 12.71 -13.97 -19.33
C ALA A 101 11.42 -14.01 -18.49
N MET A 102 10.97 -15.20 -18.07
CA MET A 102 9.83 -15.32 -17.14
C MET A 102 10.10 -14.61 -15.82
N MET A 103 11.28 -14.79 -15.23
CA MET A 103 11.67 -14.09 -13.99
C MET A 103 11.68 -12.57 -14.17
N ALA A 104 12.27 -12.07 -15.26
CA ALA A 104 12.31 -10.64 -15.55
C ALA A 104 10.92 -10.04 -15.80
N ASN A 105 10.07 -10.74 -16.55
CA ASN A 105 8.75 -10.24 -16.92
C ASN A 105 7.72 -10.39 -15.78
N GLU A 106 7.81 -11.41 -14.92
CA GLU A 106 6.83 -11.64 -13.85
C GLU A 106 7.24 -11.05 -12.50
N MET A 107 8.53 -11.14 -12.11
CA MET A 107 8.97 -10.79 -10.75
C MET A 107 9.42 -9.33 -10.61
N MET A 108 9.81 -8.68 -11.70
CA MET A 108 10.43 -7.36 -11.64
C MET A 108 9.49 -6.31 -11.05
N LEU A 109 8.19 -6.30 -11.43
CA LEU A 109 7.24 -5.36 -10.84
C LEU A 109 7.03 -5.65 -9.35
N THR A 110 6.84 -6.91 -8.96
CA THR A 110 6.65 -7.31 -7.56
C THR A 110 7.82 -6.85 -6.70
N LEU A 111 9.05 -7.06 -7.18
CA LEU A 111 10.27 -6.63 -6.50
C LEU A 111 10.39 -5.10 -6.45
N ILE A 112 10.09 -4.39 -7.53
CA ILE A 112 10.07 -2.92 -7.57
C ILE A 112 9.10 -2.39 -6.52
N VAL A 113 7.88 -2.92 -6.47
CA VAL A 113 6.86 -2.49 -5.51
C VAL A 113 7.34 -2.78 -4.09
N ALA A 114 7.79 -3.99 -3.79
CA ALA A 114 8.23 -4.36 -2.45
C ALA A 114 9.43 -3.52 -1.95
N THR A 115 10.46 -3.35 -2.77
CA THR A 115 11.65 -2.53 -2.45
C THR A 115 11.32 -1.04 -2.37
N SER A 116 10.43 -0.53 -3.22
CA SER A 116 9.95 0.86 -3.14
C SER A 116 9.17 1.12 -1.86
N ILE A 117 8.30 0.19 -1.44
CA ILE A 117 7.58 0.27 -0.15
C ILE A 117 8.57 0.33 1.01
N LEU A 118 9.59 -0.54 1.02
CA LEU A 118 10.65 -0.52 2.02
C LEU A 118 11.37 0.84 2.05
N GLY A 119 11.72 1.38 0.87
CA GLY A 119 12.34 2.69 0.72
C GLY A 119 11.48 3.81 1.29
N ILE A 120 10.21 3.90 0.87
CA ILE A 120 9.23 4.89 1.32
C ILE A 120 9.07 4.85 2.84
N LEU A 121 8.80 3.66 3.40
CA LEU A 121 8.60 3.51 4.85
C LEU A 121 9.86 3.81 5.66
N THR A 122 11.05 3.61 5.09
CA THR A 122 12.31 3.92 5.75
C THR A 122 12.59 5.41 5.74
N VAL A 123 12.39 6.09 4.62
CA VAL A 123 12.56 7.55 4.56
C VAL A 123 11.59 8.26 5.48
N VAL A 124 10.29 7.95 5.43
CA VAL A 124 9.29 8.61 6.28
C VAL A 124 9.54 8.32 7.76
N ARG A 125 9.97 7.10 8.10
CA ARG A 125 10.29 6.71 9.49
C ARG A 125 11.41 7.57 10.09
N HIS A 126 12.47 7.86 9.34
CA HIS A 126 13.64 8.62 9.82
C HIS A 126 13.56 10.13 9.46
N THR A 127 12.39 10.59 9.03
CA THR A 127 12.12 12.02 8.75
C THR A 127 10.83 12.44 9.44
N ARG A 128 9.70 12.44 8.73
CA ARG A 128 8.43 13.00 9.20
C ARG A 128 7.84 12.30 10.41
N ALA A 129 8.05 10.98 10.55
CA ALA A 129 7.59 10.25 11.73
C ALA A 129 8.37 10.63 13.00
N GLU A 130 9.68 10.90 12.87
CA GLU A 130 10.46 11.39 14.00
C GLU A 130 10.07 12.83 14.37
N GLU A 131 9.80 13.69 13.39
CA GLU A 131 9.27 15.05 13.63
C GLU A 131 7.93 15.00 14.36
N GLU A 132 6.97 14.20 13.87
CA GLU A 132 5.65 14.04 14.46
C GLU A 132 5.69 13.47 15.89
N SER A 133 6.67 12.62 16.20
CA SER A 133 6.87 12.07 17.55
C SER A 133 7.56 13.02 18.54
N GLY A 134 8.05 14.18 18.09
CA GLY A 134 8.86 15.10 18.88
C GLY A 134 10.32 14.65 19.11
N ALA A 135 10.66 13.38 18.83
CA ALA A 135 12.02 12.86 18.99
C ALA A 135 13.06 13.67 18.18
N ALA A 136 12.65 14.18 17.02
CA ALA A 136 13.55 14.93 16.16
C ALA A 136 13.91 16.32 16.71
N GLU A 137 13.10 16.89 17.61
CA GLU A 137 13.38 18.16 18.27
C GLU A 137 14.55 18.00 19.25
N LEU A 138 14.55 16.92 20.02
CA LEU A 138 15.64 16.54 20.93
C LEU A 138 16.95 16.32 20.18
N VAL A 139 16.88 15.70 18.99
CA VAL A 139 18.05 15.48 18.13
C VAL A 139 18.57 16.80 17.56
N LEU A 140 17.68 17.69 17.09
CA LEU A 140 18.07 19.01 16.55
C LEU A 140 18.55 19.98 17.64
N ALA A 141 18.20 19.77 18.90
CA ALA A 141 18.77 20.50 20.04
C ALA A 141 20.25 20.15 20.31
N SER A 142 20.75 19.06 19.72
CA SER A 142 22.17 18.68 19.78
C SER A 142 22.97 19.25 18.60
N VAL A 143 24.26 18.89 18.47
CA VAL A 143 25.14 19.38 17.38
C VAL A 143 24.84 18.64 16.07
N VAL A 144 23.61 18.78 15.57
CA VAL A 144 23.11 18.14 14.34
C VAL A 144 22.62 19.22 13.38
N GLY A 145 23.11 19.18 12.14
CA GLY A 145 22.72 20.13 11.10
C GLY A 145 21.30 19.87 10.58
N ARG A 146 20.64 20.93 10.09
CA ARG A 146 19.25 20.88 9.57
C ARG A 146 19.02 19.74 8.56
N TYR A 147 19.92 19.57 7.59
CA TYR A 147 19.79 18.59 6.51
C TYR A 147 20.29 17.19 6.88
N ALA A 148 20.84 17.01 8.09
CA ALA A 148 21.51 15.78 8.46
C ALA A 148 20.56 14.57 8.49
N ARG A 149 19.31 14.77 8.93
CA ARG A 149 18.29 13.71 9.05
C ARG A 149 17.80 13.22 7.68
N THR A 150 17.35 14.13 6.82
CA THR A 150 16.93 13.79 5.44
C THR A 150 18.06 13.13 4.66
N THR A 151 19.28 13.65 4.78
CA THR A 151 20.45 13.05 4.14
C THR A 151 20.75 11.66 4.70
N ALA A 152 20.70 11.46 6.02
CA ALA A 152 20.91 10.15 6.64
C ALA A 152 19.88 9.12 6.17
N ALA A 153 18.60 9.52 6.08
CA ALA A 153 17.53 8.67 5.60
C ALA A 153 17.72 8.26 4.13
N LEU A 154 18.06 9.20 3.25
CA LEU A 154 18.33 8.94 1.83
C LEU A 154 19.56 8.05 1.62
N VAL A 155 20.65 8.32 2.35
CA VAL A 155 21.87 7.49 2.30
C VAL A 155 21.59 6.07 2.81
N LEU A 156 20.81 5.93 3.87
CA LEU A 156 20.42 4.61 4.38
C LEU A 156 19.63 3.81 3.34
N VAL A 157 18.64 4.42 2.68
CA VAL A 157 17.86 3.74 1.64
C VAL A 157 18.72 3.38 0.44
N ALA A 158 19.60 4.28 -0.02
CA ALA A 158 20.54 3.97 -1.07
C ALA A 158 21.46 2.79 -0.70
N ALA A 159 21.99 2.76 0.52
CA ALA A 159 22.84 1.67 1.00
C ALA A 159 22.08 0.33 1.08
N VAL A 160 20.84 0.34 1.59
CA VAL A 160 19.99 -0.86 1.63
C VAL A 160 19.68 -1.36 0.22
N ASN A 161 19.40 -0.47 -0.72
CA ASN A 161 19.15 -0.81 -2.12
C ASN A 161 20.39 -1.38 -2.81
N VAL A 162 21.59 -0.87 -2.52
CA VAL A 162 22.85 -1.47 -3.00
C VAL A 162 23.04 -2.87 -2.43
N VAL A 163 22.80 -3.08 -1.13
CA VAL A 163 22.89 -4.41 -0.51
C VAL A 163 21.89 -5.37 -1.16
N LEU A 164 20.63 -4.96 -1.34
CA LEU A 164 19.61 -5.75 -2.04
C LEU A 164 20.02 -6.09 -3.46
N ALA A 165 20.54 -5.12 -4.23
CA ALA A 165 21.00 -5.36 -5.59
C ALA A 165 22.07 -6.46 -5.63
N VAL A 166 23.05 -6.39 -4.71
CA VAL A 166 24.12 -7.38 -4.62
C VAL A 166 23.60 -8.73 -4.14
N THR A 167 22.82 -8.80 -3.07
CA THR A 167 22.37 -10.08 -2.49
C THR A 167 21.38 -10.79 -3.40
N MET A 168 20.43 -10.07 -4.00
CA MET A 168 19.48 -10.64 -4.97
C MET A 168 20.20 -11.12 -6.24
N THR A 169 21.22 -10.37 -6.69
CA THR A 169 22.04 -10.79 -7.84
C THR A 169 22.80 -12.07 -7.53
N ALA A 170 23.48 -12.12 -6.38
CA ALA A 170 24.21 -13.31 -5.96
C ALA A 170 23.29 -14.53 -5.79
N ALA A 171 22.10 -14.34 -5.21
CA ALA A 171 21.13 -15.40 -4.97
C ALA A 171 20.61 -16.04 -6.27
N MET A 172 20.27 -15.24 -7.28
CA MET A 172 19.79 -15.75 -8.55
C MET A 172 20.93 -16.22 -9.47
N ALA A 173 22.11 -15.60 -9.42
CA ALA A 173 23.27 -16.12 -10.16
C ALA A 173 23.71 -17.50 -9.62
N ALA A 174 23.56 -17.74 -8.30
CA ALA A 174 23.85 -19.03 -7.68
C ALA A 174 22.95 -20.18 -8.16
N THR A 175 21.78 -19.89 -8.75
CA THR A 175 20.89 -20.90 -9.34
C THR A 175 21.17 -21.15 -10.83
N GLY A 176 22.25 -20.60 -11.38
CA GLY A 176 22.71 -20.86 -12.75
C GLY A 176 22.33 -19.82 -13.80
N PHE A 177 21.72 -18.70 -13.40
CA PHE A 177 21.39 -17.60 -14.31
C PHE A 177 22.61 -16.72 -14.64
N ASP A 178 22.58 -16.10 -15.82
CA ASP A 178 23.64 -15.18 -16.24
C ASP A 178 23.78 -13.98 -15.28
N LEU A 179 24.99 -13.80 -14.75
CA LEU A 179 25.30 -12.80 -13.74
C LEU A 179 25.01 -11.37 -14.23
N ILE A 180 25.32 -11.05 -15.48
CA ILE A 180 25.20 -9.70 -16.01
C ILE A 180 23.71 -9.32 -16.18
N ASN A 181 22.90 -10.23 -16.72
CA ASN A 181 21.47 -10.05 -16.86
C ASN A 181 20.77 -9.99 -15.49
N THR A 182 21.13 -10.87 -14.56
CA THR A 182 20.61 -10.79 -13.19
C THR A 182 20.97 -9.46 -12.53
N ALA A 183 22.23 -9.01 -12.67
CA ALA A 183 22.70 -7.75 -12.10
C ALA A 183 21.91 -6.57 -12.68
N ALA A 184 21.72 -6.53 -14.00
CA ALA A 184 20.94 -5.48 -14.65
C ALA A 184 19.50 -5.41 -14.12
N MET A 185 18.85 -6.56 -13.96
CA MET A 185 17.50 -6.64 -13.39
C MET A 185 17.46 -6.09 -11.95
N CYS A 186 18.36 -6.55 -11.08
CA CYS A 186 18.40 -6.15 -9.67
C CYS A 186 18.79 -4.67 -9.49
N VAL A 187 19.70 -4.16 -10.32
CA VAL A 187 20.07 -2.74 -10.35
C VAL A 187 18.88 -1.89 -10.82
N GLY A 188 18.16 -2.31 -11.86
CA GLY A 188 16.95 -1.63 -12.32
C GLY A 188 15.87 -1.56 -11.23
N VAL A 189 15.60 -2.69 -10.56
CA VAL A 189 14.64 -2.77 -9.43
C VAL A 189 14.99 -1.77 -8.34
N THR A 190 16.25 -1.79 -7.89
CA THR A 190 16.71 -1.00 -6.74
C THR A 190 16.92 0.48 -7.08
N ALA A 191 17.22 0.81 -8.35
CA ALA A 191 17.25 2.18 -8.84
C ALA A 191 15.85 2.82 -8.77
N VAL A 192 14.80 2.10 -9.19
CA VAL A 192 13.42 2.58 -9.06
C VAL A 192 13.02 2.73 -7.59
N ALA A 193 13.38 1.77 -6.73
CA ALA A 193 13.16 1.89 -5.29
C ALA A 193 13.83 3.13 -4.69
N THR A 194 15.01 3.51 -5.21
CA THR A 194 15.72 4.72 -4.80
C THR A 194 14.99 5.99 -5.23
N VAL A 195 14.42 6.03 -6.46
CA VAL A 195 13.54 7.11 -6.91
C VAL A 195 12.36 7.28 -5.94
N PHE A 196 11.66 6.20 -5.58
CA PHE A 196 10.51 6.28 -4.68
C PHE A 196 10.89 6.60 -3.23
N GLY A 197 12.07 6.20 -2.78
CA GLY A 197 12.67 6.69 -1.53
C GLY A 197 12.88 8.22 -1.57
N ALA A 198 13.39 8.76 -2.68
CA ALA A 198 13.52 10.20 -2.87
C ALA A 198 12.15 10.91 -2.93
N VAL A 199 11.15 10.31 -3.60
CA VAL A 199 9.76 10.82 -3.60
C VAL A 199 9.22 10.89 -2.18
N ALA A 200 9.48 9.90 -1.34
CA ALA A 200 9.09 9.92 0.06
C ALA A 200 9.75 11.07 0.85
N ALA A 201 10.97 11.48 0.49
CA ALA A 201 11.60 12.66 1.07
C ALA A 201 10.86 13.95 0.65
N VAL A 202 10.42 14.06 -0.60
CA VAL A 202 9.59 15.18 -1.07
C VAL A 202 8.25 15.20 -0.32
N THR A 203 7.54 14.08 -0.25
CA THR A 203 6.25 14.03 0.44
C THR A 203 6.36 14.29 1.94
N ALA A 204 7.48 13.91 2.56
CA ALA A 204 7.79 14.25 3.96
C ALA A 204 7.95 15.76 4.21
N GLN A 205 8.32 16.55 3.20
CA GLN A 205 8.35 18.02 3.30
C GLN A 205 7.02 18.67 2.92
N LEU A 206 6.20 18.00 2.09
CA LEU A 206 4.91 18.53 1.66
C LEU A 206 3.84 18.42 2.75
N TRP A 207 3.79 17.30 3.48
CA TRP A 207 2.76 17.04 4.50
C TRP A 207 3.33 17.01 5.92
N ARG A 208 2.54 17.55 6.86
CA ARG A 208 2.86 17.58 8.30
C ARG A 208 2.68 16.23 9.02
N THR A 209 1.99 15.25 8.43
CA THR A 209 1.82 13.93 9.08
C THR A 209 2.53 12.84 8.30
N ALA A 210 3.20 11.94 9.03
CA ALA A 210 3.90 10.78 8.46
C ALA A 210 2.93 9.88 7.67
N ARG A 211 1.68 9.78 8.14
CA ARG A 211 0.63 9.02 7.45
C ARG A 211 0.29 9.63 6.09
N ALA A 212 0.13 10.96 6.00
CA ALA A 212 -0.15 11.61 4.73
C ALA A 212 1.06 11.56 3.78
N ALA A 213 2.26 11.79 4.29
CA ALA A 213 3.50 11.68 3.51
C ALA A 213 3.71 10.27 2.93
N THR A 214 3.51 9.23 3.75
CA THR A 214 3.57 7.83 3.32
C THR A 214 2.49 7.55 2.28
N GLY A 215 1.24 7.94 2.56
CA GLY A 215 0.12 7.73 1.65
C GLY A 215 0.32 8.38 0.28
N ALA A 216 0.84 9.61 0.25
CA ALA A 216 1.16 10.32 -0.99
C ALA A 216 2.27 9.60 -1.79
N ALA A 217 3.35 9.18 -1.14
CA ALA A 217 4.44 8.48 -1.83
C ALA A 217 4.00 7.10 -2.36
N MET A 218 3.20 6.37 -1.59
CA MET A 218 2.60 5.10 -2.01
C MET A 218 1.62 5.30 -3.17
N ALA A 219 0.84 6.38 -3.17
CA ALA A 219 -0.04 6.73 -4.28
C ALA A 219 0.75 7.09 -5.54
N THR A 220 1.88 7.79 -5.43
CA THR A 220 2.77 8.04 -6.57
C THR A 220 3.35 6.75 -7.13
N LEU A 221 3.76 5.80 -6.28
CA LEU A 221 4.20 4.47 -6.70
C LEU A 221 3.09 3.71 -7.44
N ALA A 222 1.89 3.67 -6.88
CA ALA A 222 0.74 3.02 -7.50
C ALA A 222 0.39 3.66 -8.85
N LEU A 223 0.38 5.00 -8.92
CA LEU A 223 0.12 5.73 -10.17
C LEU A 223 1.18 5.42 -11.23
N ALA A 224 2.47 5.39 -10.86
CA ALA A 224 3.53 5.00 -11.78
C ALA A 224 3.37 3.57 -12.30
N ALA A 225 2.95 2.63 -11.44
CA ALA A 225 2.68 1.26 -11.84
C ALA A 225 1.48 1.16 -12.78
N LEU A 226 0.45 1.98 -12.59
CA LEU A 226 -0.72 2.05 -13.47
C LEU A 226 -0.42 2.69 -14.82
N VAL A 227 0.27 3.85 -14.84
CA VAL A 227 0.68 4.52 -16.09
C VAL A 227 1.52 3.59 -16.94
N ARG A 228 2.45 2.86 -16.31
CA ARG A 228 3.21 1.79 -16.95
C ARG A 228 2.29 0.69 -17.47
N GLY A 229 1.47 0.08 -16.61
CA GLY A 229 0.62 -1.06 -16.98
C GLY A 229 -0.32 -0.74 -18.14
N VAL A 230 -0.98 0.43 -18.12
CA VAL A 230 -1.82 0.90 -19.24
C VAL A 230 -0.98 1.09 -20.49
N GLY A 231 0.22 1.67 -20.35
CA GLY A 231 1.15 1.83 -21.46
C GLY A 231 1.58 0.50 -22.08
N ASP A 232 1.83 -0.52 -21.28
CA ASP A 232 2.29 -1.83 -21.74
C ASP A 232 1.16 -2.61 -22.42
N VAL A 233 -0.09 -2.43 -21.99
CA VAL A 233 -1.27 -2.99 -22.66
C VAL A 233 -1.49 -2.41 -24.06
N ILE A 234 -1.19 -1.11 -24.26
CA ILE A 234 -1.31 -0.47 -25.58
C ILE A 234 -0.25 -1.02 -26.55
N ASN A 235 0.98 -1.18 -26.06
CA ASN A 235 2.07 -1.75 -26.83
C ASN A 235 3.04 -2.48 -25.91
N ASN A 236 3.08 -3.81 -26.07
CA ASN A 236 3.89 -4.72 -25.27
C ASN A 236 5.40 -4.44 -25.36
N SER A 237 5.86 -3.68 -26.36
CA SER A 237 7.27 -3.27 -26.51
C SER A 237 7.62 -1.96 -25.78
N GLY A 238 6.62 -1.30 -25.18
CA GLY A 238 6.70 -0.01 -24.51
C GLY A 238 6.11 1.11 -25.36
N SER A 239 4.94 1.61 -24.96
CA SER A 239 4.31 2.78 -25.56
C SER A 239 4.86 4.10 -25.03
N VAL A 240 4.61 5.21 -25.73
CA VAL A 240 4.93 6.57 -25.25
C VAL A 240 4.37 6.83 -23.85
N LEU A 241 3.22 6.24 -23.51
CA LEU A 241 2.61 6.35 -22.19
C LEU A 241 3.41 5.60 -21.11
N SER A 242 3.90 4.38 -21.41
CA SER A 242 4.75 3.62 -20.47
C SER A 242 6.03 4.39 -20.11
N TRP A 243 6.59 5.16 -21.05
CA TRP A 243 7.80 5.96 -20.86
C TRP A 243 7.66 7.10 -19.85
N PHE A 244 6.45 7.47 -19.41
CA PHE A 244 6.26 8.40 -18.31
C PHE A 244 6.45 7.77 -16.92
N SER A 245 6.57 6.44 -16.85
CA SER A 245 6.79 5.73 -15.59
C SER A 245 8.26 5.35 -15.41
N PRO A 246 8.90 5.69 -14.27
CA PRO A 246 10.25 5.21 -13.98
C PRO A 246 10.31 3.68 -13.88
N ILE A 247 9.20 3.02 -13.55
CA ILE A 247 9.12 1.55 -13.51
C ILE A 247 9.35 0.97 -14.91
N ALA A 248 8.81 1.61 -15.94
CA ALA A 248 9.00 1.18 -17.32
C ALA A 248 10.47 1.31 -17.75
N TRP A 249 11.20 2.34 -17.31
CA TRP A 249 12.61 2.51 -17.66
C TRP A 249 13.46 1.34 -17.15
N ALA A 250 13.19 0.85 -15.94
CA ALA A 250 13.88 -0.33 -15.42
C ALA A 250 13.55 -1.58 -16.25
N GLN A 251 12.29 -1.79 -16.63
CA GLN A 251 11.89 -2.91 -17.49
C GLN A 251 12.49 -2.80 -18.92
N GLN A 252 12.66 -1.59 -19.44
CA GLN A 252 13.32 -1.36 -20.73
C GLN A 252 14.82 -1.65 -20.73
N MET A 253 15.42 -1.98 -19.58
CA MET A 253 16.75 -2.59 -19.54
C MET A 253 16.75 -3.99 -20.15
N ARG A 254 15.57 -4.63 -20.28
CA ARG A 254 15.34 -5.89 -21.03
C ARG A 254 16.34 -7.00 -20.67
N ALA A 255 16.58 -7.16 -19.37
CA ALA A 255 17.40 -8.25 -18.85
C ALA A 255 16.86 -9.61 -19.35
N PHE A 256 17.77 -10.52 -19.73
CA PHE A 256 17.49 -11.83 -20.33
C PHE A 256 16.86 -11.82 -21.74
N VAL A 257 16.78 -10.65 -22.39
CA VAL A 257 16.25 -10.55 -23.77
C VAL A 257 17.23 -9.80 -24.68
N ASP A 258 17.35 -8.49 -24.47
CA ASP A 258 18.22 -7.61 -25.25
C ASP A 258 18.74 -6.52 -24.31
N LEU A 259 19.77 -6.89 -23.55
CA LEU A 259 20.22 -6.14 -22.39
C LEU A 259 20.66 -4.71 -22.75
N ARG A 260 20.04 -3.72 -22.10
CA ARG A 260 20.29 -2.29 -22.32
C ARG A 260 20.55 -1.58 -20.98
N TRP A 261 21.71 -0.96 -20.85
CA TRP A 261 22.06 -0.20 -19.64
C TRP A 261 21.64 1.26 -19.66
N TRP A 262 21.41 1.83 -20.84
CA TRP A 262 21.10 3.25 -20.98
C TRP A 262 19.83 3.71 -20.22
N PRO A 263 18.76 2.90 -20.04
CA PRO A 263 17.58 3.32 -19.26
C PRO A 263 17.86 3.55 -17.76
N LEU A 264 19.03 3.15 -17.27
CA LEU A 264 19.48 3.48 -15.92
C LEU A 264 19.82 4.97 -15.76
N ALA A 265 20.30 5.63 -16.83
CA ALA A 265 20.66 7.04 -16.80
C ALA A 265 19.47 7.97 -16.45
N PRO A 266 18.28 7.87 -17.09
CA PRO A 266 17.14 8.68 -16.70
C PRO A 266 16.64 8.39 -15.27
N LEU A 267 16.79 7.16 -14.75
CA LEU A 267 16.47 6.84 -13.35
C LEU A 267 17.39 7.57 -12.36
N ILE A 268 18.69 7.61 -12.65
CA ILE A 268 19.67 8.35 -11.85
C ILE A 268 19.35 9.85 -11.91
N LEU A 269 19.10 10.39 -13.11
CA LEU A 269 18.77 11.81 -13.28
C LEU A 269 17.50 12.20 -12.53
N LEU A 270 16.45 11.38 -12.63
CA LEU A 270 15.20 11.57 -11.89
C LEU A 270 15.43 11.52 -10.38
N THR A 271 16.23 10.56 -9.89
CA THR A 271 16.57 10.48 -8.47
C THR A 271 17.24 11.77 -7.99
N ILE A 272 18.23 12.27 -8.72
CA ILE A 272 18.93 13.53 -8.39
C ILE A 272 17.94 14.70 -8.39
N ALA A 273 17.09 14.82 -9.41
CA ALA A 273 16.10 15.89 -9.50
C ALA A 273 15.12 15.88 -8.32
N VAL A 274 14.62 14.70 -7.93
CA VAL A 274 13.68 14.56 -6.80
C VAL A 274 14.37 14.83 -5.46
N VAL A 275 15.62 14.40 -5.26
CA VAL A 275 16.41 14.74 -4.06
C VAL A 275 16.65 16.25 -3.96
N LEU A 276 16.97 16.91 -5.07
CA LEU A 276 17.12 18.37 -5.11
C LEU A 276 15.80 19.08 -4.79
N ALA A 277 14.67 18.60 -5.31
CA ALA A 277 13.35 19.12 -4.98
C ALA A 277 13.06 18.99 -3.47
N ALA A 278 13.38 17.84 -2.86
CA ALA A 278 13.22 17.63 -1.41
C ALA A 278 14.08 18.63 -0.61
N ALA A 279 15.34 18.84 -1.01
CA ALA A 279 16.24 19.79 -0.35
C ALA A 279 15.76 21.24 -0.47
N LEU A 280 15.21 21.64 -1.62
CA LEU A 280 14.65 22.97 -1.85
C LEU A 280 13.39 23.21 -0.99
N LEU A 281 12.51 22.22 -0.88
CA LEU A 281 11.34 22.29 -0.01
C LEU A 281 11.75 22.37 1.46
N GLU A 282 12.69 21.52 1.88
CA GLU A 282 13.22 21.52 3.25
C GLU A 282 13.88 22.86 3.59
N ALA A 283 14.55 23.52 2.64
CA ALA A 283 15.19 24.81 2.87
C ALA A 283 14.18 25.92 3.23
N ARG A 284 12.98 25.88 2.64
CA ARG A 284 11.92 26.89 2.80
C ARG A 284 10.96 26.60 3.96
N ARG A 285 10.83 25.34 4.37
CA ARG A 285 9.89 24.87 5.39
C ARG A 285 10.39 25.10 6.83
N GLN A 286 9.52 25.56 7.73
CA GLN A 286 9.83 25.64 9.16
C GLN A 286 9.71 24.27 9.85
N TYR A 287 10.29 24.13 11.04
CA TYR A 287 10.18 22.89 11.81
C TYR A 287 8.72 22.61 12.18
N ASP A 288 8.34 21.34 12.18
CA ASP A 288 6.97 20.83 12.38
C ASP A 288 5.90 21.34 11.39
N ASP A 289 6.26 22.14 10.38
CA ASP A 289 5.31 22.62 9.37
C ASP A 289 5.22 21.67 8.15
N GLY A 290 4.24 21.84 7.28
CA GLY A 290 4.19 21.22 5.95
C GLY A 290 4.15 22.30 4.86
N THR A 291 4.68 22.02 3.67
CA THR A 291 4.55 23.00 2.56
C THR A 291 3.09 23.16 2.11
N ILE A 292 2.30 22.10 2.25
CA ILE A 292 0.85 22.13 2.00
C ILE A 292 0.15 22.48 3.32
N ALA A 293 -0.52 23.63 3.33
CA ALA A 293 -1.27 24.11 4.49
C ALA A 293 -2.26 23.07 5.01
N SER A 294 -2.29 22.86 6.32
CA SER A 294 -3.23 21.92 6.92
C SER A 294 -4.61 22.58 7.04
N SER A 295 -5.69 21.86 6.73
CA SER A 295 -7.04 22.46 6.73
C SER A 295 -7.51 22.95 8.11
N GLY A 296 -6.85 22.51 9.19
CA GLY A 296 -7.14 22.94 10.57
C GLY A 296 -6.57 24.31 10.94
N GLU A 297 -5.72 24.89 10.11
CA GLU A 297 -5.12 26.22 10.31
C GLU A 297 -5.97 27.35 9.73
N ARG A 298 -7.15 27.04 9.15
CA ARG A 298 -8.05 28.05 8.59
C ARG A 298 -9.00 28.57 9.67
N PRO A 299 -9.00 29.89 9.96
CA PRO A 299 -9.96 30.51 10.87
C PRO A 299 -11.42 30.22 10.49
N ASP A 300 -11.71 30.08 9.20
CA ASP A 300 -13.06 29.84 8.64
C ASP A 300 -13.37 28.35 8.36
N ALA A 301 -12.65 27.42 9.00
CA ALA A 301 -12.89 25.99 8.78
C ALA A 301 -14.33 25.62 9.20
N ARG A 302 -15.08 25.00 8.28
CA ARG A 302 -16.46 24.57 8.55
C ARG A 302 -16.45 23.57 9.71
N PRO A 303 -17.28 23.79 10.75
CA PRO A 303 -17.32 22.88 11.89
C PRO A 303 -17.84 21.52 11.46
N VAL A 304 -17.18 20.46 11.94
CA VAL A 304 -17.62 19.09 11.70
C VAL A 304 -18.82 18.80 12.61
N ARG A 305 -20.01 18.70 12.01
CA ARG A 305 -21.26 18.51 12.76
C ARG A 305 -21.46 17.06 13.17
N GLY A 306 -21.42 16.82 14.47
CA GLY A 306 -21.76 15.55 15.09
C GLY A 306 -20.70 14.45 14.89
N VAL A 307 -20.90 13.38 15.65
CA VAL A 307 -19.93 12.28 15.79
C VAL A 307 -19.78 11.47 14.51
N LEU A 308 -20.89 11.23 13.78
CA LEU A 308 -20.85 10.55 12.49
C LEU A 308 -20.05 11.35 11.46
N GLY A 309 -20.29 12.67 11.38
CA GLY A 309 -19.53 13.55 10.49
C GLY A 309 -18.03 13.53 10.82
N MET A 310 -17.69 13.46 12.11
CA MET A 310 -16.31 13.32 12.56
C MET A 310 -15.67 12.01 12.08
N HIS A 311 -16.33 10.86 12.27
CA HIS A 311 -15.80 9.59 11.75
C HIS A 311 -15.62 9.63 10.22
N LEU A 312 -16.60 10.16 9.48
CA LEU A 312 -16.52 10.27 8.02
C LEU A 312 -15.36 11.17 7.56
N VAL A 313 -15.18 12.34 8.19
CA VAL A 313 -14.07 13.25 7.87
C VAL A 313 -12.72 12.62 8.22
N LEU A 314 -12.63 11.90 9.33
CA LEU A 314 -11.41 11.25 9.77
C LEU A 314 -11.07 10.01 8.93
N GLN A 315 -12.06 9.29 8.39
CA GLN A 315 -11.88 8.11 7.55
C GLN A 315 -11.77 8.46 6.05
N ARG A 316 -12.13 9.66 5.62
CA ARG A 316 -12.19 10.08 4.20
C ARG A 316 -10.97 9.66 3.37
N GLY A 317 -9.77 9.85 3.91
CA GLY A 317 -8.53 9.53 3.18
C GLY A 317 -8.37 8.02 2.99
N GLN A 318 -8.74 7.24 4.00
CA GLN A 318 -8.77 5.78 3.93
C GLN A 318 -9.85 5.33 2.94
N THR A 319 -11.07 5.87 3.02
CA THR A 319 -12.16 5.52 2.09
C THR A 319 -11.78 5.82 0.65
N VAL A 320 -11.25 7.02 0.36
CA VAL A 320 -10.82 7.40 -0.99
C VAL A 320 -9.71 6.48 -1.49
N GLY A 321 -8.67 6.25 -0.69
CA GLY A 321 -7.55 5.39 -1.10
C GLY A 321 -7.98 3.95 -1.41
N TRP A 322 -8.81 3.35 -0.56
CA TRP A 322 -9.34 2.02 -0.78
C TRP A 322 -10.33 1.94 -1.95
N SER A 323 -11.21 2.94 -2.12
CA SER A 323 -12.12 3.00 -3.27
C SER A 323 -11.37 3.06 -4.59
N VAL A 324 -10.30 3.88 -4.68
CA VAL A 324 -9.46 3.95 -5.88
C VAL A 324 -8.77 2.60 -6.13
N GLY A 325 -8.18 2.00 -5.09
CA GLY A 325 -7.53 0.69 -5.20
C GLY A 325 -8.48 -0.42 -5.66
N LEU A 326 -9.67 -0.50 -5.07
CA LEU A 326 -10.68 -1.49 -5.45
C LEU A 326 -11.32 -1.21 -6.81
N PHE A 327 -11.49 0.06 -7.20
CA PHE A 327 -11.93 0.42 -8.55
C PHE A 327 -10.94 -0.09 -9.61
N VAL A 328 -9.66 0.17 -9.39
CA VAL A 328 -8.58 -0.27 -10.30
C VAL A 328 -8.47 -1.79 -10.33
N ALA A 329 -8.50 -2.46 -9.17
CA ALA A 329 -8.51 -3.92 -9.10
C ALA A 329 -9.74 -4.53 -9.78
N GLY A 330 -10.91 -3.92 -9.58
CA GLY A 330 -12.14 -4.30 -10.27
C GLY A 330 -11.98 -4.16 -11.77
N LEU A 331 -11.47 -3.02 -12.26
CA LEU A 331 -11.24 -2.79 -13.69
C LEU A 331 -10.30 -3.83 -14.28
N ALA A 332 -9.21 -4.16 -13.57
CA ALA A 332 -8.30 -5.22 -13.98
C ALA A 332 -9.02 -6.58 -14.07
N PHE A 333 -9.73 -7.00 -13.03
CA PHE A 333 -10.48 -8.26 -13.04
C PHE A 333 -11.53 -8.31 -14.14
N GLY A 334 -12.33 -7.25 -14.29
CA GLY A 334 -13.33 -7.16 -15.35
C GLY A 334 -12.70 -7.31 -16.73
N SER A 335 -11.55 -6.69 -16.97
CA SER A 335 -10.84 -6.79 -18.26
C SER A 335 -10.32 -8.19 -18.59
N MET A 336 -10.15 -9.06 -17.58
CA MET A 336 -9.74 -10.46 -17.77
C MET A 336 -10.88 -11.36 -18.23
N THR A 337 -12.13 -10.90 -18.11
CA THR A 337 -13.31 -11.75 -18.35
C THR A 337 -13.26 -12.38 -19.75
N LYS A 338 -13.00 -11.57 -20.79
CA LYS A 338 -12.90 -12.07 -22.17
C LYS A 338 -11.81 -13.12 -22.31
N SER A 339 -10.62 -12.86 -21.79
CA SER A 339 -9.52 -13.81 -21.87
C SER A 339 -9.78 -15.12 -21.11
N LEU A 340 -10.53 -15.07 -20.00
CA LEU A 340 -10.95 -16.28 -19.29
C LEU A 340 -11.98 -17.07 -20.09
N ILE A 341 -12.89 -16.40 -20.81
CA ILE A 341 -13.84 -17.04 -21.73
C ILE A 341 -13.08 -17.73 -22.87
N ASP A 342 -12.18 -16.99 -23.54
CA ASP A 342 -11.38 -17.51 -24.65
C ASP A 342 -10.52 -18.71 -24.19
N ALA A 343 -9.93 -18.65 -22.99
CA ALA A 343 -9.13 -19.75 -22.43
C ALA A 343 -9.99 -20.97 -22.04
N ALA A 344 -11.27 -20.77 -21.72
CA ALA A 344 -12.17 -21.87 -21.39
C ALA A 344 -12.50 -22.73 -22.61
N GLU A 345 -12.48 -22.17 -23.82
CA GLU A 345 -12.69 -22.94 -25.07
C GLU A 345 -11.61 -24.01 -25.27
N GLY A 346 -10.39 -23.78 -24.79
CA GLY A 346 -9.26 -24.70 -24.89
C GLY A 346 -9.03 -25.62 -23.68
N ASN A 347 -9.82 -25.49 -22.60
CA ASN A 347 -9.60 -26.22 -21.35
C ASN A 347 -10.91 -26.80 -20.81
N GLU A 348 -11.07 -28.13 -20.88
CA GLU A 348 -12.28 -28.84 -20.46
C GLU A 348 -12.73 -28.52 -19.03
N LEU A 349 -11.79 -28.25 -18.11
CA LEU A 349 -12.09 -27.94 -16.72
C LEU A 349 -12.73 -26.55 -16.59
N LEU A 350 -12.17 -25.55 -17.29
CA LEU A 350 -12.74 -24.21 -17.37
C LEU A 350 -14.06 -24.22 -18.14
N ALA A 351 -14.14 -24.96 -19.26
CA ALA A 351 -15.36 -25.14 -20.04
C ALA A 351 -16.51 -25.70 -19.17
N ARG A 352 -16.22 -26.67 -18.29
CA ARG A 352 -17.22 -27.27 -17.40
C ARG A 352 -17.73 -26.32 -16.32
N ILE A 353 -16.87 -25.45 -15.81
CA ILE A 353 -17.26 -24.40 -14.88
C ILE A 353 -18.13 -23.36 -15.60
N MET A 354 -17.72 -22.94 -16.80
CA MET A 354 -18.48 -21.99 -17.62
C MET A 354 -19.82 -22.54 -18.10
N SER A 355 -19.93 -23.84 -18.40
CA SER A 355 -21.17 -24.46 -18.85
C SER A 355 -22.24 -24.54 -17.76
N THR A 356 -21.86 -24.47 -16.48
CA THR A 356 -22.81 -24.60 -15.35
C THR A 356 -23.30 -23.26 -14.81
N GLN A 357 -22.47 -22.22 -14.81
CA GLN A 357 -22.80 -20.92 -14.22
C GLN A 357 -22.70 -19.75 -15.21
N GLY A 358 -22.28 -20.00 -16.46
CA GLY A 358 -21.99 -18.95 -17.43
C GLY A 358 -20.92 -17.97 -16.94
N ASN A 359 -20.92 -16.77 -17.53
CA ASN A 359 -20.03 -15.68 -17.12
C ASN A 359 -20.29 -15.20 -15.68
N ASP A 360 -21.50 -15.47 -15.16
CA ASP A 360 -21.92 -15.00 -13.84
C ASP A 360 -21.13 -15.63 -12.71
N GLY A 361 -20.72 -16.90 -12.83
CA GLY A 361 -19.85 -17.55 -11.84
C GLY A 361 -18.47 -16.87 -11.73
N VAL A 362 -17.91 -16.43 -12.85
CA VAL A 362 -16.64 -15.68 -12.91
C VAL A 362 -16.82 -14.31 -12.26
N TYR A 363 -17.89 -13.59 -12.60
CA TYR A 363 -18.18 -12.28 -12.01
C TYR A 363 -18.42 -12.34 -10.50
N THR A 364 -19.12 -13.38 -10.02
CA THR A 364 -19.33 -13.63 -8.59
C THR A 364 -18.00 -13.84 -7.88
N THR A 365 -17.14 -14.70 -8.43
CA THR A 365 -15.82 -15.00 -7.84
C THR A 365 -14.92 -13.76 -7.77
N MET A 366 -14.87 -12.97 -8.85
CA MET A 366 -14.13 -11.70 -8.89
C MET A 366 -14.67 -10.71 -7.86
N SER A 367 -15.99 -10.60 -7.73
CA SER A 367 -16.65 -9.71 -6.77
C SER A 367 -16.40 -10.16 -5.33
N GLN A 368 -16.36 -11.47 -5.07
CA GLN A 368 -15.98 -12.04 -3.77
C GLN A 368 -14.53 -11.72 -3.40
N PHE A 369 -13.59 -11.73 -4.36
CA PHE A 369 -12.21 -11.31 -4.10
C PHE A 369 -12.11 -9.82 -3.72
N LEU A 370 -12.84 -8.95 -4.44
CA LEU A 370 -12.90 -7.52 -4.12
C LEU A 370 -13.54 -7.27 -2.74
N ALA A 371 -14.62 -8.00 -2.42
CA ALA A 371 -15.30 -7.91 -1.14
C ALA A 371 -14.43 -8.44 0.03
N ALA A 372 -13.65 -9.50 -0.19
CA ALA A 372 -12.69 -10.00 0.79
C ALA A 372 -11.64 -8.94 1.13
N ALA A 373 -11.15 -8.19 0.14
CA ALA A 373 -10.27 -7.04 0.38
C ALA A 373 -10.99 -5.90 1.13
N ALA A 374 -12.25 -5.60 0.77
CA ALA A 374 -13.06 -4.60 1.46
C ALA A 374 -13.30 -4.94 2.95
N CYS A 375 -13.33 -6.23 3.33
CA CYS A 375 -13.42 -6.64 4.74
C CYS A 375 -12.30 -6.04 5.61
N ALA A 376 -11.07 -5.97 5.07
CA ALA A 376 -9.94 -5.38 5.78
C ALA A 376 -10.15 -3.88 6.04
N TYR A 377 -10.71 -3.15 5.07
CA TYR A 377 -11.11 -1.75 5.27
C TYR A 377 -12.18 -1.63 6.36
N THR A 378 -13.25 -2.42 6.27
CA THR A 378 -14.38 -2.35 7.21
C THR A 378 -13.93 -2.59 8.64
N VAL A 379 -13.14 -3.66 8.86
CA VAL A 379 -12.61 -3.99 10.19
C VAL A 379 -11.66 -2.90 10.68
N SER A 380 -10.74 -2.43 9.84
CA SER A 380 -9.80 -1.36 10.23
C SER A 380 -10.51 -0.06 10.59
N ALA A 381 -11.58 0.30 9.87
CA ALA A 381 -12.37 1.51 10.12
C ALA A 381 -13.06 1.48 11.50
N VAL A 382 -13.56 0.31 11.93
CA VAL A 382 -14.18 0.14 13.26
C VAL A 382 -13.13 0.01 14.35
N LEU A 383 -12.07 -0.78 14.16
CA LEU A 383 -10.98 -0.97 15.13
C LEU A 383 -10.25 0.34 15.47
N ARG A 384 -10.36 1.35 14.60
CA ARG A 384 -9.87 2.69 14.89
C ARG A 384 -10.44 3.28 16.18
N VAL A 385 -11.68 2.95 16.56
CA VAL A 385 -12.27 3.36 17.84
C VAL A 385 -11.38 2.94 19.02
N TYR A 386 -10.84 1.72 18.98
CA TYR A 386 -9.94 1.21 20.01
C TYR A 386 -8.57 1.89 19.98
N ALA A 387 -8.06 2.23 18.79
CA ALA A 387 -6.82 2.99 18.66
C ALA A 387 -6.96 4.41 19.21
N ASP A 388 -8.09 5.07 18.92
CA ASP A 388 -8.41 6.41 19.42
C ASP A 388 -8.61 6.40 20.96
N GLU A 389 -9.15 5.31 21.53
CA GLU A 389 -9.17 5.07 22.99
C GLU A 389 -7.75 5.00 23.56
N GLN A 390 -6.87 4.15 23.01
CA GLN A 390 -5.51 4.00 23.52
C GLN A 390 -4.65 5.26 23.41
N SER A 391 -4.94 6.13 22.44
CA SER A 391 -4.25 7.42 22.31
C SER A 391 -4.84 8.54 23.16
N GLY A 392 -5.86 8.26 24.00
CA GLY A 392 -6.56 9.25 24.83
C GLY A 392 -7.47 10.21 24.05
N LEU A 393 -7.60 10.05 22.72
CA LEU A 393 -8.43 10.90 21.88
C LEU A 393 -9.92 10.63 22.08
N GLY A 394 -10.27 9.38 22.39
CA GLY A 394 -11.65 8.99 22.71
C GLY A 394 -12.21 9.71 23.93
N GLU A 395 -11.37 10.01 24.93
CA GLU A 395 -11.79 10.70 26.15
C GLU A 395 -12.24 12.14 25.88
N ALA A 396 -11.51 12.86 25.01
CA ALA A 396 -11.87 14.22 24.63
C ALA A 396 -13.27 14.30 23.98
N VAL A 397 -13.66 13.26 23.23
CA VAL A 397 -14.99 13.17 22.60
C VAL A 397 -16.06 12.78 23.63
N LEU A 398 -15.75 11.82 24.51
CA LEU A 398 -16.68 11.31 25.53
C LEU A 398 -16.88 12.28 26.69
N ALA A 399 -15.97 13.23 26.91
CA ALA A 399 -16.14 14.35 27.83
C ALA A 399 -17.24 15.32 27.36
N GLY A 400 -17.56 15.33 26.05
CA GLY A 400 -18.71 16.05 25.51
C GLY A 400 -20.04 15.32 25.76
N ALA A 401 -21.13 15.87 25.21
CA ALA A 401 -22.47 15.27 25.30
C ALA A 401 -22.67 14.07 24.33
N VAL A 402 -21.74 13.10 24.35
CA VAL A 402 -21.75 11.92 23.47
C VAL A 402 -21.79 10.64 24.31
N SER A 403 -22.83 9.83 24.13
CA SER A 403 -22.90 8.52 24.79
C SER A 403 -21.94 7.51 24.14
N ARG A 404 -21.38 6.60 24.95
CA ARG A 404 -20.53 5.49 24.48
C ARG A 404 -21.17 4.67 23.37
N ARG A 405 -22.50 4.47 23.43
CA ARG A 405 -23.27 3.79 22.37
C ARG A 405 -23.28 4.57 21.06
N ARG A 406 -23.50 5.88 21.13
CA ARG A 406 -23.50 6.74 19.94
C ARG A 406 -22.12 6.77 19.31
N TRP A 407 -21.06 6.80 20.11
CA TRP A 407 -19.67 6.69 19.64
C TRP A 407 -19.47 5.42 18.80
N LEU A 408 -19.74 4.24 19.36
CA LEU A 408 -19.55 2.97 18.64
C LEU A 408 -20.49 2.80 17.44
N PHE A 409 -21.78 3.13 17.57
CA PHE A 409 -22.75 2.98 16.48
C PHE A 409 -22.45 3.88 15.30
N THR A 410 -22.00 5.11 15.54
CA THR A 410 -21.61 6.01 14.44
C THR A 410 -20.32 5.57 13.77
N ALA A 411 -19.38 4.95 14.50
CA ALA A 411 -18.22 4.30 13.91
C ALA A 411 -18.61 3.12 12.99
N VAL A 412 -19.50 2.23 13.45
CA VAL A 412 -20.02 1.12 12.63
C VAL A 412 -20.76 1.65 11.39
N ALA A 413 -21.64 2.64 11.57
CA ALA A 413 -22.36 3.25 10.46
C ALA A 413 -21.40 3.90 9.44
N SER A 414 -20.36 4.60 9.90
CA SER A 414 -19.34 5.18 9.02
C SER A 414 -18.56 4.11 8.24
N ALA A 415 -18.23 2.98 8.89
CA ALA A 415 -17.55 1.86 8.25
C ALA A 415 -18.43 1.19 7.19
N VAL A 416 -19.72 0.98 7.46
CA VAL A 416 -20.68 0.40 6.50
C VAL A 416 -20.90 1.34 5.32
N LEU A 417 -21.09 2.66 5.56
CA LEU A 417 -21.20 3.65 4.49
C LEU A 417 -19.95 3.70 3.62
N GLY A 418 -18.76 3.71 4.23
CA GLY A 418 -17.50 3.64 3.50
C GLY A 418 -17.38 2.34 2.70
N SER A 419 -17.79 1.21 3.27
CA SER A 419 -17.79 -0.10 2.61
C SER A 419 -18.74 -0.13 1.40
N ALA A 420 -19.90 0.52 1.47
CA ALA A 420 -20.81 0.68 0.35
C ALA A 420 -20.20 1.51 -0.77
N VAL A 421 -19.50 2.61 -0.43
CA VAL A 421 -18.74 3.40 -1.42
C VAL A 421 -17.65 2.56 -2.07
N LEU A 422 -16.89 1.80 -1.29
CA LEU A 422 -15.84 0.90 -1.79
C LEU A 422 -16.42 -0.12 -2.78
N MET A 423 -17.50 -0.81 -2.41
CA MET A 423 -18.10 -1.85 -3.26
C MET A 423 -18.81 -1.27 -4.48
N PHE A 424 -19.36 -0.06 -4.40
CA PHE A 424 -19.85 0.65 -5.58
C PHE A 424 -18.73 0.86 -6.59
N PHE A 425 -17.59 1.40 -6.15
CA PHE A 425 -16.44 1.62 -7.03
C PHE A 425 -15.78 0.32 -7.49
N ALA A 426 -15.71 -0.71 -6.64
CA ALA A 426 -15.21 -2.03 -7.03
C ALA A 426 -16.07 -2.67 -8.13
N GLY A 427 -17.39 -2.66 -7.95
CA GLY A 427 -18.36 -3.16 -8.93
C GLY A 427 -18.38 -2.33 -10.21
N LEU A 428 -18.24 -1.00 -10.10
CA LEU A 428 -18.11 -0.11 -11.25
C LEU A 428 -16.85 -0.40 -12.06
N GLY A 429 -15.71 -0.57 -11.39
CA GLY A 429 -14.46 -0.98 -12.03
C GLY A 429 -14.63 -2.30 -12.77
N ASN A 430 -15.13 -3.33 -12.07
CA ASN A 430 -15.39 -4.65 -12.65
C ASN A 430 -16.34 -4.60 -13.84
N GLY A 431 -17.43 -3.85 -13.69
CA GLY A 431 -18.40 -3.54 -14.73
C GLY A 431 -17.81 -2.88 -15.96
N LEU A 432 -17.00 -1.83 -15.78
CA LEU A 432 -16.34 -1.13 -16.89
C LEU A 432 -15.33 -2.03 -17.59
N GLY A 433 -14.51 -2.78 -16.85
CA GLY A 433 -13.54 -3.72 -17.42
C GLY A 433 -14.21 -4.79 -18.28
N ALA A 434 -15.27 -5.41 -17.76
CA ALA A 434 -16.01 -6.45 -18.48
C ALA A 434 -16.84 -5.86 -19.64
N GLY A 435 -17.58 -4.78 -19.41
CA GLY A 435 -18.44 -4.17 -20.41
C GLY A 435 -17.67 -3.61 -21.61
N LEU A 436 -16.47 -3.07 -21.40
CA LEU A 436 -15.60 -2.61 -22.49
C LEU A 436 -15.00 -3.76 -23.29
N THR A 437 -14.64 -4.87 -22.64
CA THR A 437 -13.98 -6.00 -23.31
C THR A 437 -14.96 -6.92 -24.04
N LEU A 438 -16.16 -7.11 -23.49
CA LEU A 438 -17.24 -7.90 -24.10
C LEU A 438 -18.17 -7.07 -25.00
N ALA A 439 -17.98 -5.74 -25.07
CA ALA A 439 -18.88 -4.81 -25.76
C ALA A 439 -20.34 -4.88 -25.28
N GLU A 440 -20.53 -5.09 -23.97
CA GLU A 440 -21.83 -5.22 -23.30
C GLU A 440 -22.04 -4.11 -22.25
N PRO A 441 -22.58 -2.93 -22.63
CA PRO A 441 -22.69 -1.79 -21.72
C PRO A 441 -23.59 -2.05 -20.50
N HIS A 442 -24.57 -2.94 -20.64
CA HIS A 442 -25.49 -3.30 -19.56
C HIS A 442 -24.79 -4.00 -18.38
N THR A 443 -23.66 -4.67 -18.64
CA THR A 443 -22.82 -5.35 -17.64
C THR A 443 -22.22 -4.35 -16.63
N VAL A 444 -22.02 -3.09 -17.03
CA VAL A 444 -21.51 -2.04 -16.14
C VAL A 444 -22.46 -1.79 -14.97
N ALA A 445 -23.72 -1.49 -15.27
CA ALA A 445 -24.73 -1.23 -14.24
C ALA A 445 -25.01 -2.49 -13.41
N ARG A 446 -25.07 -3.66 -14.07
CA ARG A 446 -25.31 -4.95 -13.42
C ARG A 446 -24.24 -5.29 -12.39
N LEU A 447 -22.96 -5.18 -12.73
CA LEU A 447 -21.86 -5.48 -11.80
C LEU A 447 -21.67 -4.41 -10.73
N THR A 448 -22.02 -3.15 -11.03
CA THR A 448 -22.05 -2.08 -10.01
C THR A 448 -23.11 -2.38 -8.93
N LEU A 449 -24.31 -2.80 -9.34
CA LEU A 449 -25.36 -3.21 -8.42
C LEU A 449 -25.01 -4.52 -7.69
N ALA A 450 -24.38 -5.47 -8.38
CA ALA A 450 -23.88 -6.70 -7.77
C ALA A 450 -22.88 -6.42 -6.65
N GLY A 451 -21.96 -5.45 -6.84
CA GLY A 451 -21.04 -5.01 -5.80
C GLY A 451 -21.76 -4.54 -4.53
N LEU A 452 -22.84 -3.78 -4.66
CA LEU A 452 -23.64 -3.31 -3.51
C LEU A 452 -24.32 -4.44 -2.74
N ALA A 453 -24.54 -5.61 -3.35
CA ALA A 453 -25.10 -6.77 -2.67
C ALA A 453 -24.18 -7.34 -1.58
N PHE A 454 -22.90 -6.98 -1.56
CA PHE A 454 -21.95 -7.37 -0.52
C PHE A 454 -22.00 -6.46 0.72
N VAL A 455 -22.76 -5.37 0.72
CA VAL A 455 -22.86 -4.46 1.87
C VAL A 455 -23.35 -5.15 3.15
N PRO A 456 -24.36 -6.05 3.12
CA PRO A 456 -24.74 -6.85 4.30
C PRO A 456 -23.61 -7.72 4.86
N ALA A 457 -22.82 -8.35 3.99
CA ALA A 457 -21.65 -9.14 4.41
C ALA A 457 -20.62 -8.25 5.13
N LEU A 458 -20.35 -7.05 4.60
CA LEU A 458 -19.46 -6.09 5.24
C LEU A 458 -20.06 -5.51 6.54
N ALA A 459 -21.38 -5.38 6.64
CA ALA A 459 -22.04 -5.00 7.89
C ALA A 459 -21.85 -6.06 8.99
N VAL A 460 -21.86 -7.35 8.64
CA VAL A 460 -21.50 -8.43 9.59
C VAL A 460 -20.06 -8.26 10.07
N MET A 461 -19.12 -8.01 9.16
CA MET A 461 -17.71 -7.76 9.51
C MET A 461 -17.53 -6.52 10.40
N ALA A 462 -18.30 -5.46 10.16
CA ALA A 462 -18.33 -4.28 11.02
C ALA A 462 -18.85 -4.61 12.42
N GLY A 463 -19.89 -5.44 12.53
CA GLY A 463 -20.43 -5.94 13.80
C GLY A 463 -19.43 -6.79 14.58
N VAL A 464 -18.70 -7.70 13.91
CA VAL A 464 -17.61 -8.48 14.52
C VAL A 464 -16.49 -7.57 15.02
N ALA A 465 -16.08 -6.58 14.22
CA ALA A 465 -15.07 -5.60 14.65
C ALA A 465 -15.57 -4.75 15.83
N ALA A 466 -16.85 -4.40 15.88
CA ALA A 466 -17.44 -3.67 17.00
C ALA A 466 -17.40 -4.49 18.29
N LEU A 467 -17.67 -5.81 18.20
CA LEU A 467 -17.49 -6.72 19.33
C LEU A 467 -16.02 -6.80 19.76
N ALA A 468 -15.10 -6.92 18.81
CA ALA A 468 -13.66 -6.93 19.07
C ALA A 468 -13.20 -5.68 19.85
N VAL A 469 -13.69 -4.49 19.46
CA VAL A 469 -13.49 -3.24 20.20
C VAL A 469 -14.09 -3.32 21.60
N ALA A 470 -15.34 -3.78 21.73
CA ALA A 470 -16.04 -3.87 23.00
C ALA A 470 -15.29 -4.77 24.01
N VAL A 471 -14.74 -5.91 23.56
CA VAL A 471 -14.01 -6.87 24.41
C VAL A 471 -12.50 -6.61 24.53
N ARG A 472 -11.96 -5.52 23.96
CA ARG A 472 -10.51 -5.16 23.98
C ARG A 472 -9.60 -6.14 23.24
N HIS A 473 -10.13 -6.92 22.30
CA HIS A 473 -9.39 -7.93 21.56
C HIS A 473 -9.46 -7.67 20.06
N THR A 474 -8.66 -6.71 19.58
CA THR A 474 -8.62 -6.30 18.16
C THR A 474 -8.26 -7.44 17.20
N TRP A 475 -7.55 -8.46 17.67
CA TRP A 475 -7.20 -9.65 16.90
C TRP A 475 -8.42 -10.42 16.40
N ILE A 476 -9.58 -10.36 17.08
CA ILE A 476 -10.82 -11.01 16.65
C ILE A 476 -11.28 -10.48 15.29
N GLY A 477 -11.17 -9.17 15.06
CA GLY A 477 -11.50 -8.56 13.77
C GLY A 477 -10.62 -9.09 12.65
N TRP A 478 -9.30 -9.20 12.89
CA TRP A 478 -8.35 -9.72 11.91
C TRP A 478 -8.48 -11.24 11.71
N LEU A 479 -8.86 -11.99 12.74
CA LEU A 479 -9.21 -13.40 12.62
C LEU A 479 -10.38 -13.57 11.64
N ALA A 480 -11.42 -12.75 11.75
CA ALA A 480 -12.56 -12.79 10.84
C ALA A 480 -12.16 -12.46 9.39
N VAL A 481 -11.30 -11.47 9.16
CA VAL A 481 -10.76 -11.17 7.81
C VAL A 481 -9.96 -12.36 7.28
N THR A 482 -9.07 -12.92 8.10
CA THR A 482 -8.23 -14.08 7.75
C THR A 482 -9.08 -15.29 7.42
N PHE A 483 -10.17 -15.49 8.15
CA PHE A 483 -11.14 -16.55 7.92
C PHE A 483 -11.82 -16.38 6.56
N VAL A 484 -12.33 -15.18 6.24
CA VAL A 484 -12.95 -14.90 4.93
C VAL A 484 -11.96 -15.18 3.80
N VAL A 485 -10.73 -14.66 3.88
CA VAL A 485 -9.70 -14.88 2.86
C VAL A 485 -9.33 -16.36 2.74
N THR A 486 -9.05 -17.04 3.86
CA THR A 486 -8.69 -18.46 3.86
C THR A 486 -9.82 -19.32 3.31
N SER A 487 -11.07 -19.05 3.69
CA SER A 487 -12.25 -19.77 3.17
C SER A 487 -12.39 -19.63 1.65
N LEU A 488 -12.11 -18.44 1.12
CA LEU A 488 -12.30 -18.12 -0.29
C LEU A 488 -11.18 -18.68 -1.18
N TYR A 489 -9.91 -18.51 -0.78
CA TYR A 489 -8.76 -18.93 -1.59
C TYR A 489 -8.32 -20.37 -1.33
N LEU A 490 -8.37 -20.80 -0.07
CA LEU A 490 -7.82 -22.08 0.37
C LEU A 490 -8.92 -23.07 0.77
N GLY A 491 -10.19 -22.68 0.80
CA GLY A 491 -11.27 -23.54 1.30
C GLY A 491 -11.36 -24.89 0.59
N ALA A 492 -11.33 -24.85 -0.76
CA ALA A 492 -11.31 -26.06 -1.57
C ALA A 492 -9.98 -26.83 -1.43
N LEU A 493 -8.85 -26.12 -1.40
CA LEU A 493 -7.51 -26.72 -1.31
C LEU A 493 -7.29 -27.45 0.03
N LEU A 494 -7.74 -26.86 1.12
CA LEU A 494 -7.71 -27.41 2.48
C LEU A 494 -8.84 -28.41 2.75
N ARG A 495 -9.76 -28.61 1.79
CA ARG A 495 -10.93 -29.48 1.90
C ARG A 495 -11.75 -29.19 3.17
N LEU A 496 -11.96 -27.91 3.47
CA LEU A 496 -12.71 -27.50 4.66
C LEU A 496 -14.16 -28.02 4.63
N PRO A 497 -14.76 -28.34 5.79
CA PRO A 497 -16.14 -28.80 5.84
C PRO A 497 -17.09 -27.68 5.40
N ARG A 498 -18.18 -28.04 4.71
CA ARG A 498 -19.11 -27.08 4.08
C ARG A 498 -19.68 -26.06 5.06
N TRP A 499 -20.09 -26.49 6.25
CA TRP A 499 -20.61 -25.58 7.28
C TRP A 499 -19.64 -24.44 7.64
N LEU A 500 -18.33 -24.69 7.50
CA LEU A 500 -17.30 -23.69 7.77
C LEU A 500 -17.16 -22.72 6.59
N LEU A 501 -17.24 -23.19 5.35
CA LEU A 501 -17.28 -22.31 4.18
C LEU A 501 -18.56 -21.45 4.18
N ASP A 502 -19.68 -22.06 4.57
CA ASP A 502 -20.99 -21.43 4.62
C ASP A 502 -21.09 -20.32 5.67
N LEU A 503 -20.20 -20.33 6.67
CA LEU A 503 -20.13 -19.29 7.71
C LEU A 503 -19.57 -17.96 7.16
N SER A 504 -18.87 -17.99 6.02
CA SER A 504 -18.29 -16.78 5.42
C SER A 504 -19.37 -15.89 4.80
N PRO A 505 -19.59 -14.65 5.29
CA PRO A 505 -20.61 -13.77 4.75
C PRO A 505 -20.36 -13.38 3.28
N VAL A 506 -19.09 -13.33 2.89
CA VAL A 506 -18.68 -13.03 1.50
C VAL A 506 -18.99 -14.21 0.58
N ALA A 507 -18.72 -15.44 1.01
CA ALA A 507 -18.96 -16.64 0.19
C ALA A 507 -20.46 -16.88 -0.05
N GLN A 508 -21.31 -16.55 0.94
CA GLN A 508 -22.77 -16.61 0.84
C GLN A 508 -23.38 -15.54 -0.09
N THR A 509 -22.60 -14.55 -0.53
CA THR A 509 -23.05 -13.54 -1.49
C THR A 509 -22.68 -14.00 -2.90
N THR A 510 -23.68 -14.49 -3.64
CA THR A 510 -23.53 -15.14 -4.96
C THR A 510 -24.05 -14.28 -6.13
N VAL A 511 -24.19 -12.97 -5.94
CA VAL A 511 -24.62 -12.03 -6.99
C VAL A 511 -23.44 -11.74 -7.94
N PRO A 512 -23.61 -11.77 -9.28
CA PRO A 512 -24.89 -11.78 -10.02
C PRO A 512 -25.43 -13.15 -10.44
N THR A 513 -24.81 -14.27 -10.03
CA THR A 513 -25.30 -15.63 -10.37
C THR A 513 -26.71 -15.88 -9.84
N GLU A 514 -26.94 -15.56 -8.57
CA GLU A 514 -28.25 -15.61 -7.94
C GLU A 514 -28.34 -14.51 -6.88
N VAL A 515 -29.56 -14.12 -6.50
CA VAL A 515 -29.78 -13.16 -5.41
C VAL A 515 -30.22 -13.94 -4.17
N PRO A 516 -29.31 -14.22 -3.22
CA PRO A 516 -29.63 -15.03 -2.05
C PRO A 516 -30.34 -14.19 -0.99
N VAL A 517 -31.62 -13.83 -1.23
CA VAL A 517 -32.41 -12.92 -0.37
C VAL A 517 -32.40 -13.37 1.09
N THR A 518 -32.56 -14.67 1.34
CA THR A 518 -32.53 -15.24 2.70
C THR A 518 -31.18 -15.00 3.37
N ALA A 519 -30.06 -15.25 2.67
CA ALA A 519 -28.73 -15.02 3.23
C ALA A 519 -28.49 -13.55 3.53
N LEU A 520 -28.92 -12.64 2.64
CA LEU A 520 -28.79 -11.19 2.85
C LEU A 520 -29.60 -10.72 4.07
N LEU A 521 -30.83 -11.22 4.25
CA LEU A 521 -31.65 -10.90 5.43
C LEU A 521 -31.02 -11.43 6.73
N VAL A 522 -30.50 -12.65 6.71
CA VAL A 522 -29.77 -13.25 7.84
C VAL A 522 -28.54 -12.42 8.18
N MET A 523 -27.77 -11.95 7.18
CA MET A 523 -26.61 -11.08 7.41
C MET A 523 -27.00 -9.74 8.02
N VAL A 524 -28.08 -9.09 7.55
CA VAL A 524 -28.56 -7.82 8.15
C VAL A 524 -28.99 -8.04 9.60
N ALA A 525 -29.71 -9.13 9.89
CA ALA A 525 -30.11 -9.49 11.25
C ALA A 525 -28.89 -9.76 12.14
N ALA A 526 -27.92 -10.55 11.66
CA ALA A 526 -26.68 -10.85 12.35
C ALA A 526 -25.85 -9.58 12.62
N ALA A 527 -25.64 -8.74 11.61
CA ALA A 527 -24.92 -7.47 11.74
C ALA A 527 -25.57 -6.55 12.80
N THR A 528 -26.90 -6.48 12.81
CA THR A 528 -27.66 -5.71 13.80
C THR A 528 -27.47 -6.28 15.20
N ALA A 529 -27.62 -7.60 15.36
CA ALA A 529 -27.45 -8.28 16.65
C ALA A 529 -26.03 -8.10 17.22
N LEU A 530 -24.99 -8.31 16.40
CA LEU A 530 -23.58 -8.14 16.79
C LEU A 530 -23.31 -6.69 17.20
N THR A 531 -23.80 -5.71 16.43
CA THR A 531 -23.63 -4.29 16.73
C THR A 531 -24.33 -3.89 18.03
N LEU A 532 -25.57 -4.35 18.25
CA LEU A 532 -26.31 -4.09 19.50
C LEU A 532 -25.63 -4.73 20.71
N ALA A 533 -25.16 -5.97 20.58
CA ALA A 533 -24.40 -6.66 21.62
C ALA A 533 -23.10 -5.91 21.96
N ALA A 534 -22.36 -5.47 20.93
CA ALA A 534 -21.16 -4.64 21.11
C ALA A 534 -21.47 -3.33 21.83
N GLY A 535 -22.53 -2.61 21.44
CA GLY A 535 -22.95 -1.37 22.10
C GLY A 535 -23.41 -1.56 23.55
N PHE A 536 -23.95 -2.73 23.90
CA PHE A 536 -24.31 -3.07 25.27
C PHE A 536 -23.07 -3.35 26.13
N LEU A 537 -22.13 -4.15 25.62
CA LEU A 537 -20.86 -4.46 26.28
C LEU A 537 -20.00 -3.21 26.45
N TYR A 538 -19.86 -2.42 25.38
CA TYR A 538 -19.05 -1.20 25.36
C TYR A 538 -19.56 -0.14 26.36
N ARG A 539 -20.88 -0.09 26.60
CA ARG A 539 -21.46 0.80 27.62
C ARG A 539 -21.08 0.40 29.05
N ARG A 540 -20.96 -0.89 29.32
CA ARG A 540 -20.67 -1.43 30.67
C ARG A 540 -19.18 -1.48 31.00
N ARG A 541 -18.32 -1.15 30.03
CA ARG A 541 -16.87 -1.22 30.17
C ARG A 541 -16.29 0.15 30.51
N ASP A 542 -15.26 0.17 31.35
CA ASP A 542 -14.42 1.34 31.57
C ASP A 542 -13.54 1.66 30.34
N ALA A 543 -13.15 2.93 30.23
CA ALA A 543 -12.19 3.37 29.20
C ALA A 543 -10.79 2.78 29.51
N VAL A 544 -9.94 2.69 28.48
CA VAL A 544 -8.58 2.10 28.59
C VAL A 544 -7.62 3.06 29.23
#